data_AF-A0A0T9RSU6-F1
#
_entry.id   AF-A0A0T9RSU6-F1
#
_cell.length_a   1.000
_cell.length_b   1.000
_cell.length_c   1.000
_cell.angle_alpha   90.00
_cell.angle_beta   90.00
_cell.angle_gamma   90.00
#
_symmetry.space_group_name_H-M   'P 1'
#
loop_
_entity.id
_entity.type
_entity.pdbx_description
1 polymer ?
#
loop_
_entity_poly.entity_id
_entity_poly.type
_entity_poly.pdbx_seq_one_letter_code
_entity_poly.pdbx_strand_id
1 'polypeptide(L)'
;MDIETFIASSGRKVKAGQLVRLLNIPLEKAHQHHETPNGKAHADALKDAYQHNYGAAGRYWIKHLADHQQQAVAAVREAESRWRSLIPADYGEQVHRVAARFAVLEAALLFGRVVTGWDEQECRDAIQHNFNAWIKEFGTGNKEHQQVIEQTEGFLNAYGLSRFAPLPYDPQSLPIRDLAGYRDKGKHDRDAMVFYTFPAAFEDEIARGFNVKHFAKALAGAGMLTPPASGRGYQRKSPRIDGRQINVYVIQHMPESSQPDE
;
A
#
# COMPACT_ATOMS: atom_id res chain seq x y z
N MET A 1 7.81 12.52 -13.40
CA MET A 1 8.49 12.07 -12.17
C MET A 1 7.40 11.97 -11.13
N ASP A 2 7.08 10.76 -10.67
CA ASP A 2 6.07 10.56 -9.64
C ASP A 2 6.57 11.05 -8.27
N ILE A 3 5.63 11.18 -7.32
CA ILE A 3 5.95 11.69 -5.98
C ILE A 3 6.85 10.75 -5.20
N GLU A 4 6.79 9.44 -5.48
CA GLU A 4 7.63 8.45 -4.84
C GLU A 4 9.09 8.67 -5.19
N THR A 5 9.38 8.79 -6.48
CA THR A 5 10.70 9.08 -7.03
C THR A 5 11.22 10.41 -6.51
N PHE A 6 10.38 11.44 -6.45
CA PHE A 6 10.75 12.74 -5.90
C PHE A 6 11.14 12.66 -4.41
N ILE A 7 10.32 12.02 -3.58
CA ILE A 7 10.61 11.87 -2.14
C ILE A 7 11.84 10.98 -1.91
N ALA A 8 11.98 9.90 -2.67
CA ALA A 8 13.12 8.99 -2.62
C ALA A 8 14.44 9.69 -2.99
N SER A 9 14.42 10.59 -3.98
CA SER A 9 15.58 11.41 -4.35
C SER A 9 16.08 12.33 -3.22
N SER A 10 15.24 12.60 -2.21
CA SER A 10 15.59 13.34 -1.00
C SER A 10 16.05 12.45 0.15
N GLY A 11 16.30 11.16 -0.10
CA GLY A 11 16.73 10.17 0.91
C GLY A 11 15.65 9.80 1.93
N ARG A 12 14.37 10.14 1.67
CA ARG A 12 13.25 9.84 2.56
C ARG A 12 12.44 8.68 2.00
N LYS A 13 12.03 7.75 2.88
CA LYS A 13 11.07 6.71 2.51
C LYS A 13 9.66 7.29 2.49
N VAL A 14 8.92 6.97 1.43
CA VAL A 14 7.52 7.35 1.27
C VAL A 14 6.66 6.50 2.18
N LYS A 15 5.72 7.11 2.90
CA LYS A 15 4.72 6.36 3.68
C LYS A 15 3.46 6.20 2.84
N ALA A 16 2.86 5.01 2.84
CA ALA A 16 1.66 4.73 2.05
C ALA A 16 0.48 5.70 2.33
N GLY A 17 0.33 6.16 3.58
CA GLY A 17 -0.66 7.19 3.94
C GLY A 17 -0.44 8.57 3.28
N GLN A 18 0.77 8.90 2.82
CA GLN A 18 1.05 10.11 2.05
C GLN A 18 0.58 9.96 0.59
N LEU A 19 0.75 8.78 0.02
CA LEU A 19 0.34 8.45 -1.36
C LEU A 19 -1.18 8.40 -1.52
N VAL A 20 -1.89 7.95 -0.49
CA VAL A 20 -3.37 8.05 -0.44
C VAL A 20 -3.84 9.51 -0.39
N ARG A 21 -3.01 10.43 0.12
CA ARG A 21 -3.36 11.86 0.24
C ARG A 21 -3.04 12.68 -1.01
N LEU A 22 -2.09 12.24 -1.83
CA LEU A 22 -1.70 12.85 -3.09
C LEU A 22 -1.76 11.76 -4.16
N LEU A 23 -2.91 11.70 -4.85
CA LEU A 23 -3.15 10.69 -5.87
C LEU A 23 -2.18 10.90 -7.03
N ASN A 24 -1.28 9.94 -7.24
CA ASN A 24 -0.41 9.91 -8.39
C ASN A 24 -1.13 9.17 -9.53
N ILE A 25 -1.89 9.91 -10.33
CA ILE A 25 -2.58 9.34 -11.50
C ILE A 25 -1.60 9.27 -12.66
N PRO A 26 -1.42 8.11 -13.31
CA PRO A 26 -0.50 7.95 -14.43
C PRO A 26 -0.92 8.87 -15.59
N LEU A 27 0.04 9.57 -16.20
CA LEU A 27 -0.22 10.38 -17.39
C LEU A 27 -0.12 9.52 -18.64
N GLU A 28 -1.22 9.46 -19.39
CA GLU A 28 -1.26 8.81 -20.69
C GLU A 28 -1.12 9.85 -21.82
N LYS A 29 -0.61 9.41 -22.97
CA LYS A 29 -0.54 10.28 -24.15
C LYS A 29 -1.97 10.54 -24.65
N ALA A 30 -2.30 11.80 -24.90
CA ALA A 30 -3.56 12.15 -25.54
C ALA A 30 -3.64 11.49 -26.93
N HIS A 31 -4.74 10.80 -27.19
CA HIS A 31 -5.04 10.21 -28.51
C HIS A 31 -5.92 11.11 -29.37
N GLN A 32 -6.65 12.03 -28.74
CA GLN A 32 -7.50 13.01 -29.40
C GLN A 32 -6.78 14.36 -29.41
N HIS A 33 -6.70 14.96 -30.60
CA HIS A 33 -6.04 16.26 -30.83
C HIS A 33 -7.01 17.30 -31.41
N HIS A 34 -8.30 16.97 -31.45
CA HIS A 34 -9.35 17.77 -32.10
C HIS A 34 -8.93 18.16 -33.53
N GLU A 35 -8.98 19.44 -33.87
CA GLU A 35 -8.69 19.97 -35.20
C GLU A 35 -7.19 20.16 -35.47
N THR A 36 -6.32 19.75 -34.55
CA THR A 36 -4.86 19.95 -34.68
C THR A 36 -4.16 18.70 -35.23
N PRO A 37 -3.05 18.87 -35.99
CA PRO A 37 -2.41 17.76 -36.71
C PRO A 37 -1.66 16.77 -35.82
N ASN A 38 -1.28 17.15 -34.59
CA ASN A 38 -0.55 16.28 -33.65
C ASN A 38 -0.61 16.83 -32.22
N GLY A 39 -0.17 16.03 -31.25
CA GLY A 39 -0.17 16.40 -29.83
C GLY A 39 0.64 17.66 -29.47
N LYS A 40 1.71 17.98 -30.22
CA LYS A 40 2.46 19.23 -30.00
C LYS A 40 1.62 20.44 -30.41
N ALA A 41 1.04 20.40 -31.61
CA ALA A 41 0.16 21.46 -32.09
C ALA A 41 -1.07 21.62 -31.17
N HIS A 42 -1.61 20.51 -30.66
CA HIS A 42 -2.70 20.54 -29.68
C HIS A 42 -2.30 21.27 -28.38
N ALA A 43 -1.14 20.92 -27.82
CA ALA A 43 -0.63 21.54 -26.60
C ALA A 43 -0.29 23.03 -26.79
N ASP A 44 0.30 23.40 -27.93
CA ASP A 44 0.61 24.79 -28.27
C ASP A 44 -0.67 25.62 -28.43
N ALA A 45 -1.70 25.08 -29.11
CA ALA A 45 -3.00 25.72 -29.26
C ALA A 45 -3.73 25.89 -27.92
N LEU A 46 -3.73 24.86 -27.06
CA LEU A 46 -4.27 24.97 -25.70
C LEU A 46 -3.55 26.04 -24.88
N LYS A 47 -2.22 26.13 -25.02
CA LYS A 47 -1.40 27.11 -24.31
C LYS A 47 -1.76 28.54 -24.70
N ASP A 48 -1.85 28.82 -25.99
CA ASP A 48 -2.26 30.13 -26.47
C ASP A 48 -3.69 30.46 -26.04
N ALA A 49 -4.61 29.49 -26.12
CA ALA A 49 -6.00 29.68 -25.73
C ALA A 49 -6.16 30.03 -24.25
N TYR A 50 -5.53 29.30 -23.32
CA TYR A 50 -5.70 29.57 -21.88
C TYR A 50 -5.01 30.85 -21.43
N GLN A 51 -4.01 31.34 -22.17
CA GLN A 51 -3.34 32.62 -21.86
C GLN A 51 -4.25 33.82 -22.12
N HIS A 52 -5.13 33.72 -23.12
CA HIS A 52 -6.05 34.79 -23.50
C HIS A 52 -7.48 34.58 -22.98
N ASN A 53 -7.84 33.34 -22.62
CA ASN A 53 -9.20 32.98 -22.21
C ASN A 53 -9.16 32.15 -20.92
N TYR A 54 -9.42 32.80 -19.78
CA TYR A 54 -9.40 32.15 -18.47
C TYR A 54 -10.49 32.67 -17.52
N GLY A 55 -10.82 31.88 -16.51
CA GLY A 55 -11.71 32.27 -15.42
C GLY A 55 -13.21 32.16 -15.69
N ALA A 56 -13.66 32.08 -16.95
CA ALA A 56 -15.08 31.98 -17.29
C ALA A 56 -15.73 30.68 -16.78
N ALA A 57 -15.16 29.53 -17.16
CA ALA A 57 -15.65 28.19 -16.80
C ALA A 57 -15.79 28.00 -15.28
N GLY A 58 -14.74 28.33 -14.52
CA GLY A 58 -14.73 28.18 -13.07
C GLY A 58 -15.77 29.06 -12.36
N ARG A 59 -15.93 30.32 -12.78
CA ARG A 59 -16.95 31.21 -12.21
C ARG A 59 -18.37 30.73 -12.49
N TYR A 60 -18.62 30.26 -13.71
CA TYR A 60 -19.92 29.70 -14.07
C TYR A 60 -20.23 28.44 -13.25
N TRP A 61 -19.27 27.53 -13.12
CA TRP A 61 -19.43 26.33 -12.31
C TRP A 61 -19.65 26.62 -10.82
N ILE A 62 -18.93 27.59 -10.24
CA ILE A 62 -19.15 28.03 -8.85
C ILE A 62 -20.56 28.58 -8.66
N LYS A 63 -21.05 29.39 -9.60
CA LYS A 63 -22.43 29.88 -9.56
C LYS A 63 -23.42 28.72 -9.64
N HIS A 64 -23.23 27.80 -10.58
CA HIS A 64 -24.09 26.62 -10.72
C HIS A 64 -24.14 25.79 -9.42
N LEU A 65 -22.99 25.54 -8.78
CA LEU A 65 -22.92 24.87 -7.49
C LEU A 65 -23.66 25.61 -6.38
N ALA A 66 -23.49 26.94 -6.30
CA ALA A 66 -24.15 27.77 -5.29
C ALA A 66 -25.68 27.75 -5.43
N ASP A 67 -26.18 27.69 -6.67
CA ASP A 67 -27.61 27.64 -7.00
C ASP A 67 -28.21 26.22 -6.81
N HIS A 68 -27.39 25.15 -6.77
CA HIS A 68 -27.83 23.75 -6.76
C HIS A 68 -27.19 22.91 -5.64
N GLN A 69 -27.06 23.48 -4.44
CA GLN A 69 -26.33 22.86 -3.33
C GLN A 69 -26.87 21.49 -2.90
N GLN A 70 -28.20 21.34 -2.84
CA GLN A 70 -28.82 20.08 -2.42
C GLN A 70 -28.56 18.97 -3.44
N GLN A 71 -28.67 19.29 -4.73
CA GLN A 71 -28.37 18.36 -5.81
C GLN A 71 -26.87 18.00 -5.82
N ALA A 72 -25.97 18.96 -5.52
CA ALA A 72 -24.54 18.69 -5.42
C ALA A 72 -24.21 17.71 -4.29
N VAL A 73 -24.82 17.90 -3.11
CA VAL A 73 -24.69 16.97 -1.98
C VAL A 73 -25.26 15.60 -2.32
N ALA A 74 -26.40 15.54 -3.02
CA ALA A 74 -27.01 14.29 -3.46
C ALA A 74 -26.08 13.53 -4.42
N ALA A 75 -25.52 14.21 -5.43
CA ALA A 75 -24.60 13.59 -6.39
C ALA A 75 -23.34 13.02 -5.72
N VAL A 76 -22.78 13.69 -4.71
CA VAL A 76 -21.66 13.13 -3.93
C VAL A 76 -22.08 11.86 -3.20
N ARG A 77 -23.25 11.84 -2.55
CA ARG A 77 -23.74 10.65 -1.83
C ARG A 77 -24.04 9.49 -2.76
N GLU A 78 -24.62 9.75 -3.92
CA GLU A 78 -24.89 8.75 -4.95
C GLU A 78 -23.59 8.19 -5.51
N ALA A 79 -22.62 9.04 -5.85
CA ALA A 79 -21.30 8.61 -6.29
C ALA A 79 -20.61 7.78 -5.20
N GLU A 80 -20.60 8.21 -3.94
CA GLU A 80 -20.01 7.41 -2.85
C GLU A 80 -20.64 6.03 -2.72
N SER A 81 -21.97 5.93 -2.83
CA SER A 81 -22.69 4.65 -2.81
C SER A 81 -22.25 3.74 -3.96
N ARG A 82 -22.20 4.29 -5.17
CA ARG A 82 -21.75 3.59 -6.38
C ARG A 82 -20.31 3.10 -6.20
N TRP A 83 -19.40 3.96 -5.77
CA TRP A 83 -17.99 3.61 -5.54
C TRP A 83 -17.79 2.54 -4.47
N ARG A 84 -18.60 2.55 -3.40
CA ARG A 84 -18.58 1.48 -2.39
C ARG A 84 -18.95 0.11 -2.99
N SER A 85 -19.87 0.07 -3.95
CA SER A 85 -20.24 -1.18 -4.63
C SER A 85 -19.24 -1.66 -5.69
N LEU A 86 -18.40 -0.76 -6.22
CA LEU A 86 -17.43 -1.09 -7.27
C LEU A 86 -16.14 -1.67 -6.74
N ILE A 87 -15.83 -1.45 -5.47
CA ILE A 87 -14.56 -1.85 -4.88
C ILE A 87 -14.76 -3.14 -4.09
N PRO A 88 -14.01 -4.20 -4.44
CA PRO A 88 -14.02 -5.46 -3.68
C PRO A 88 -13.70 -5.24 -2.21
N ALA A 89 -14.38 -5.96 -1.32
CA ALA A 89 -14.25 -5.80 0.13
C ALA A 89 -12.90 -6.26 0.70
N ASP A 90 -12.14 -7.04 -0.08
CA ASP A 90 -10.80 -7.54 0.23
C ASP A 90 -9.69 -6.53 -0.12
N TYR A 91 -10.03 -5.42 -0.79
CA TYR A 91 -9.06 -4.35 -1.06
C TYR A 91 -8.70 -3.63 0.25
N GLY A 92 -7.42 -3.25 0.38
CA GLY A 92 -6.92 -2.61 1.59
C GLY A 92 -7.63 -1.28 1.88
N GLU A 93 -7.72 -0.90 3.17
CA GLU A 93 -8.36 0.37 3.60
C GLU A 93 -7.87 1.61 2.84
N GLN A 94 -6.62 1.59 2.38
CA GLN A 94 -6.02 2.64 1.57
C GLN A 94 -6.79 2.85 0.27
N VAL A 95 -7.18 1.76 -0.41
CA VAL A 95 -7.96 1.82 -1.65
C VAL A 95 -9.37 2.34 -1.38
N HIS A 96 -10.03 1.87 -0.32
CA HIS A 96 -11.34 2.40 0.08
C HIS A 96 -11.31 3.91 0.39
N ARG A 97 -10.22 4.41 0.99
CA ARG A 97 -10.03 5.86 1.20
C ARG A 97 -9.84 6.63 -0.11
N VAL A 98 -9.14 6.05 -1.07
CA VAL A 98 -8.97 6.66 -2.40
C VAL A 98 -10.28 6.67 -3.18
N ALA A 99 -11.07 5.61 -3.08
CA ALA A 99 -12.41 5.50 -3.68
C ALA A 99 -13.31 6.70 -3.36
N ALA A 100 -13.35 7.09 -2.08
CA ALA A 100 -14.15 8.23 -1.64
C ALA A 100 -13.73 9.53 -2.32
N ARG A 101 -12.45 9.67 -2.69
CA ARG A 101 -11.96 10.83 -3.44
C ARG A 101 -12.37 10.77 -4.91
N PHE A 102 -12.29 9.59 -5.52
CA PHE A 102 -12.78 9.39 -6.89
C PHE A 102 -14.30 9.60 -6.99
N ALA A 103 -15.07 9.26 -5.95
CA ALA A 103 -16.48 9.59 -5.86
C ALA A 103 -16.73 11.11 -5.88
N VAL A 104 -15.93 11.88 -5.13
CA VAL A 104 -16.01 13.35 -5.17
C VAL A 104 -15.62 13.90 -6.55
N LEU A 105 -14.59 13.33 -7.21
CA LEU A 105 -14.19 13.74 -8.56
C LEU A 105 -15.28 13.44 -9.60
N GLU A 106 -15.94 12.28 -9.52
CA GLU A 106 -17.09 11.96 -10.37
C GLU A 106 -18.25 12.91 -10.13
N ALA A 107 -18.64 13.15 -8.89
CA ALA A 107 -19.72 14.08 -8.57
C ALA A 107 -19.39 15.49 -9.09
N ALA A 108 -18.15 15.94 -8.92
CA ALA A 108 -17.69 17.23 -9.45
C ALA A 108 -17.75 17.30 -10.98
N LEU A 109 -17.35 16.23 -11.67
CA LEU A 109 -17.39 16.16 -13.13
C LEU A 109 -18.84 16.09 -13.65
N LEU A 110 -19.72 15.34 -12.99
CA LEU A 110 -21.16 15.30 -13.29
C LEU A 110 -21.81 16.67 -13.14
N PHE A 111 -21.48 17.40 -12.07
CA PHE A 111 -21.90 18.80 -11.90
C PHE A 111 -21.23 19.77 -12.88
N GLY A 112 -20.06 19.39 -13.40
CA GLY A 112 -19.30 20.11 -14.40
C GLY A 112 -19.82 19.95 -15.83
N ARG A 113 -20.80 19.05 -16.08
CA ARG A 113 -21.38 18.81 -17.42
C ARG A 113 -21.95 20.07 -18.07
N VAL A 114 -22.42 21.03 -17.26
CA VAL A 114 -22.87 22.35 -17.73
C VAL A 114 -21.75 23.19 -18.35
N VAL A 115 -20.49 22.83 -18.13
CA VAL A 115 -19.30 23.46 -18.73
C VAL A 115 -18.68 22.56 -19.80
N THR A 116 -18.51 21.27 -19.52
CA THR A 116 -17.77 20.35 -20.40
C THR A 116 -18.59 19.89 -21.60
N GLY A 117 -19.92 19.89 -21.49
CA GLY A 117 -20.82 19.32 -22.49
C GLY A 117 -20.87 17.79 -22.48
N TRP A 118 -20.16 17.12 -21.57
CA TRP A 118 -20.13 15.67 -21.48
C TRP A 118 -21.46 15.11 -20.96
N ASP A 119 -21.77 13.89 -21.38
CA ASP A 119 -22.87 13.14 -20.79
C ASP A 119 -22.46 12.45 -19.47
N GLU A 120 -23.44 11.83 -18.81
CA GLU A 120 -23.25 11.18 -17.53
C GLU A 120 -22.31 9.97 -17.63
N GLN A 121 -22.41 9.22 -18.73
CA GLN A 121 -21.63 8.00 -18.94
C GLN A 121 -20.18 8.36 -19.26
N GLU A 122 -19.94 9.35 -20.12
CA GLU A 122 -18.60 9.87 -20.43
C GLU A 122 -17.87 10.33 -19.16
N CYS A 123 -18.59 11.01 -18.26
CA CYS A 123 -18.04 11.42 -16.97
C CYS A 123 -17.62 10.21 -16.12
N ARG A 124 -18.50 9.20 -16.01
CA ARG A 124 -18.21 8.00 -15.22
C ARG A 124 -17.07 7.18 -15.80
N ASP A 125 -17.05 7.01 -17.11
CA ASP A 125 -16.01 6.24 -17.81
C ASP A 125 -14.65 6.90 -17.66
N ALA A 126 -14.57 8.23 -17.78
CA ALA A 126 -13.32 8.96 -17.58
C ALA A 126 -12.77 8.78 -16.15
N ILE A 127 -13.61 8.91 -15.12
CA ILE A 127 -13.15 8.75 -13.73
C ILE A 127 -12.79 7.28 -13.44
N GLN A 128 -13.57 6.32 -13.94
CA GLN A 128 -13.29 4.90 -13.76
C GLN A 128 -11.99 4.48 -14.46
N HIS A 129 -11.73 4.99 -15.67
CA HIS A 129 -10.47 4.76 -16.40
C HIS A 129 -9.27 5.22 -15.57
N ASN A 130 -9.32 6.45 -15.05
CA ASN A 130 -8.25 7.00 -14.21
C ASN A 130 -8.07 6.22 -12.90
N PHE A 131 -9.15 5.73 -12.29
CA PHE A 131 -9.06 4.88 -11.11
C PHE A 131 -8.42 3.53 -11.42
N ASN A 132 -8.79 2.90 -12.53
CA ASN A 132 -8.22 1.62 -12.95
C ASN A 132 -6.72 1.76 -13.26
N ALA A 133 -6.32 2.84 -13.93
CA ALA A 133 -4.92 3.17 -14.15
C ALA A 133 -4.17 3.38 -12.83
N TRP A 134 -4.78 4.10 -11.89
CA TRP A 134 -4.21 4.30 -10.55
C TRP A 134 -4.08 2.99 -9.76
N ILE A 135 -5.10 2.13 -9.75
CA ILE A 135 -5.07 0.81 -9.08
C ILE A 135 -3.98 -0.08 -9.67
N LYS A 136 -3.80 -0.07 -10.99
CA LYS A 136 -2.78 -0.87 -11.67
C LYS A 136 -1.37 -0.51 -11.18
N GLU A 137 -1.10 0.77 -10.94
CA GLU A 137 0.19 1.21 -10.40
C GLU A 137 0.28 1.08 -8.87
N PHE A 138 -0.76 1.49 -8.14
CA PHE A 138 -0.76 1.49 -6.68
C PHE A 138 -0.86 0.07 -6.08
N GLY A 139 -1.53 -0.84 -6.78
CA GLY A 139 -1.93 -2.17 -6.29
C GLY A 139 -3.21 -2.11 -5.45
N THR A 140 -3.62 -3.26 -4.91
CA THR A 140 -4.88 -3.41 -4.15
C THR A 140 -4.75 -3.07 -2.66
N GLY A 141 -3.67 -2.41 -2.24
CA GLY A 141 -3.36 -2.17 -0.83
C GLY A 141 -2.61 -3.31 -0.13
N ASN A 142 -2.39 -4.43 -0.82
CA ASN A 142 -1.53 -5.53 -0.34
C ASN A 142 -0.03 -5.18 -0.36
N LYS A 143 0.41 -4.11 -1.01
CA LYS A 143 1.84 -3.78 -1.13
C LYS A 143 2.54 -3.56 0.22
N GLU A 144 1.88 -2.94 1.19
CA GLU A 144 2.48 -2.76 2.53
C GLU A 144 2.63 -4.11 3.24
N HIS A 145 1.64 -4.99 3.14
CA HIS A 145 1.75 -6.37 3.65
C HIS A 145 2.80 -7.19 2.90
N GLN A 146 2.88 -7.04 1.58
CA GLN A 146 3.85 -7.72 0.74
C GLN A 146 5.27 -7.27 1.08
N GLN A 147 5.51 -5.97 1.30
CA GLN A 147 6.80 -5.45 1.76
C GLN A 147 7.20 -6.00 3.13
N VAL A 148 6.23 -6.18 4.04
CA VAL A 148 6.48 -6.81 5.35
C VAL A 148 6.94 -8.26 5.19
N ILE A 149 6.26 -9.02 4.33
CA ILE A 149 6.61 -10.41 4.00
C ILE A 149 8.00 -10.45 3.34
N GLU A 150 8.21 -9.68 2.28
CA GLU A 150 9.47 -9.61 1.53
C GLU A 150 10.66 -9.21 2.41
N GLN A 151 10.49 -8.24 3.30
CA GLN A 151 11.56 -7.81 4.21
C GLN A 151 11.91 -8.88 5.24
N THR A 152 10.92 -9.63 5.71
CA THR A 152 11.13 -10.74 6.66
C THR A 152 11.79 -11.93 5.97
N GLU A 153 11.28 -12.33 4.80
CA GLU A 153 11.86 -13.35 3.93
C GLU A 153 13.31 -13.02 3.57
N GLY A 154 13.58 -11.78 3.13
CA GLY A 154 14.92 -11.32 2.79
C GLY A 154 15.89 -11.45 3.96
N PHE A 155 15.47 -11.11 5.18
CA PHE A 155 16.29 -11.27 6.37
C PHE A 155 16.54 -12.74 6.72
N LEU A 156 15.51 -13.58 6.69
CA LEU A 156 15.63 -15.01 7.00
C LEU A 156 16.49 -15.75 5.97
N ASN A 157 16.34 -15.43 4.68
CA ASN A 157 17.17 -16.01 3.62
C ASN A 157 18.64 -15.59 3.73
N ALA A 158 18.91 -14.32 4.06
CA ALA A 158 20.28 -13.82 4.19
C ALA A 158 20.96 -14.28 5.49
N TYR A 159 20.22 -14.36 6.60
CA TYR A 159 20.79 -14.47 7.94
C TYR A 159 20.28 -15.65 8.77
N GLY A 160 19.26 -16.36 8.31
CA GLY A 160 18.63 -17.49 9.03
C GLY A 160 19.63 -18.57 9.43
N LEU A 161 20.62 -18.87 8.59
CA LEU A 161 21.64 -19.87 8.90
C LEU A 161 22.91 -19.32 9.55
N SER A 162 23.14 -18.01 9.51
CA SER A 162 24.40 -17.40 9.97
C SER A 162 24.27 -16.63 11.28
N ARG A 163 23.11 -16.02 11.57
CA ARG A 163 22.87 -15.20 12.76
C ARG A 163 21.90 -15.81 13.77
N PHE A 164 21.30 -16.97 13.46
CA PHE A 164 20.46 -17.71 14.40
C PHE A 164 21.13 -19.00 14.83
N ALA A 165 21.40 -19.14 16.13
CA ALA A 165 22.02 -20.33 16.68
C ALA A 165 21.07 -21.55 16.60
N PRO A 166 21.50 -22.72 16.09
CA PRO A 166 20.69 -23.93 16.14
C PRO A 166 20.45 -24.35 17.59
N LEU A 167 19.27 -24.88 17.91
CA LEU A 167 19.00 -25.51 19.20
C LEU A 167 19.17 -27.03 19.10
N PRO A 168 19.90 -27.67 20.05
CA PRO A 168 20.68 -27.07 21.12
C PRO A 168 21.92 -26.29 20.59
N TYR A 169 22.30 -25.21 21.28
CA TYR A 169 23.40 -24.32 20.88
C TYR A 169 24.63 -24.52 21.77
N ASP A 170 25.79 -24.72 21.15
CA ASP A 170 27.10 -24.66 21.84
C ASP A 170 27.95 -23.53 21.22
N PRO A 171 28.17 -22.42 21.96
CA PRO A 171 28.96 -21.29 21.47
C PRO A 171 30.43 -21.62 21.18
N GLN A 172 30.99 -22.66 21.79
CA GLN A 172 32.40 -23.02 21.58
C GLN A 172 32.62 -23.68 20.21
N SER A 173 31.69 -24.53 19.79
CA SER A 173 31.75 -25.19 18.49
C SER A 173 31.24 -24.32 17.34
N LEU A 174 30.35 -23.36 17.62
CA LEU A 174 29.79 -22.47 16.59
C LEU A 174 29.66 -21.02 17.09
N PRO A 175 30.75 -20.24 17.10
CA PRO A 175 30.69 -18.83 17.43
C PRO A 175 29.92 -18.06 16.35
N ILE A 176 28.82 -17.43 16.74
CA ILE A 176 27.99 -16.61 15.84
C ILE A 176 28.17 -15.14 16.18
N ARG A 177 28.62 -14.36 15.18
CA ARG A 177 28.70 -12.90 15.29
C ARG A 177 27.32 -12.29 15.11
N ASP A 178 27.02 -11.24 15.87
CA ASP A 178 25.76 -10.46 15.77
C ASP A 178 24.50 -11.33 15.90
N LEU A 179 24.50 -12.22 16.89
CA LEU A 179 23.44 -13.19 17.15
C LEU A 179 22.05 -12.52 17.19
N ALA A 180 21.19 -12.88 16.24
CA ALA A 180 19.84 -12.36 16.07
C ALA A 180 18.78 -13.21 16.80
N GLY A 181 19.13 -14.44 17.20
CA GLY A 181 18.22 -15.34 17.89
C GLY A 181 18.65 -16.80 17.81
N TYR A 182 17.67 -17.68 17.95
CA TYR A 182 17.84 -19.13 17.84
C TYR A 182 16.94 -19.71 16.77
N ARG A 183 17.34 -20.83 16.17
CA ARG A 183 16.54 -21.58 15.19
C ARG A 183 16.32 -23.02 15.66
N ASP A 184 15.16 -23.53 15.32
CA ASP A 184 14.76 -24.91 15.60
C ASP A 184 14.15 -25.49 14.33
N LYS A 185 14.76 -26.55 13.82
CA LYS A 185 14.21 -27.35 12.73
C LYS A 185 13.39 -28.40 13.46
N GLY A 186 12.06 -28.35 13.36
CA GLY A 186 11.16 -29.18 14.14
C GLY A 186 11.46 -30.69 14.08
N LYS A 187 10.67 -31.50 14.80
CA LYS A 187 10.98 -32.92 14.98
C LYS A 187 10.87 -33.75 13.70
N HIS A 188 10.17 -33.25 12.69
CA HIS A 188 10.01 -33.91 11.40
C HIS A 188 10.63 -33.07 10.28
N ASP A 189 11.14 -33.73 9.23
CA ASP A 189 11.75 -33.04 8.08
C ASP A 189 10.81 -32.09 7.33
N ARG A 190 9.49 -32.23 7.56
CA ARG A 190 8.42 -31.41 6.97
C ARG A 190 8.07 -30.20 7.84
N ASP A 191 8.62 -30.11 9.05
CA ASP A 191 8.35 -28.99 9.95
C ASP A 191 9.06 -27.74 9.44
N ALA A 192 8.34 -26.62 9.39
CA ALA A 192 8.93 -25.34 9.06
C ALA A 192 10.03 -25.00 10.08
N MET A 193 11.13 -24.42 9.59
CA MET A 193 12.17 -23.90 10.48
C MET A 193 11.61 -22.70 11.24
N VAL A 194 11.68 -22.76 12.57
CA VAL A 194 11.19 -21.72 13.46
C VAL A 194 12.36 -20.89 13.97
N PHE A 195 12.21 -19.57 13.94
CA PHE A 195 13.21 -18.61 14.40
C PHE A 195 12.70 -17.86 15.64
N TYR A 196 13.35 -18.11 16.77
CA TYR A 196 13.18 -17.37 18.03
C TYR A 196 14.05 -16.11 17.99
N THR A 197 13.48 -15.03 17.45
CA THR A 197 14.17 -13.78 17.14
C THR A 197 14.18 -12.83 18.33
N PHE A 198 15.35 -12.27 18.66
CA PHE A 198 15.47 -11.29 19.73
C PHE A 198 14.75 -9.99 19.39
N PRO A 199 14.22 -9.26 20.40
CA PRO A 199 13.52 -8.01 20.17
C PRO A 199 14.35 -6.99 19.37
N ALA A 200 15.62 -6.79 19.69
CA ALA A 200 16.47 -5.84 18.95
C ALA A 200 16.61 -6.20 17.46
N ALA A 201 16.87 -7.47 17.13
CA ALA A 201 16.96 -7.91 15.73
C ALA A 201 15.61 -7.74 15.01
N PHE A 202 14.51 -8.10 15.66
CA PHE A 202 13.18 -7.95 15.06
C PHE A 202 12.78 -6.48 14.87
N GLU A 203 12.95 -5.64 15.89
CA GLU A 203 12.45 -4.27 15.92
C GLU A 203 13.36 -3.30 15.14
N ASP A 204 14.67 -3.43 15.28
CA ASP A 204 15.65 -2.47 14.73
C ASP A 204 16.19 -2.88 13.34
N GLU A 205 16.05 -4.14 12.95
CA GLU A 205 16.56 -4.67 11.68
C GLU A 205 15.43 -5.17 10.78
N ILE A 206 14.67 -6.18 11.23
CA ILE A 206 13.63 -6.80 10.39
C ILE A 206 12.47 -5.83 10.15
N ALA A 207 11.95 -5.19 11.20
CA ALA A 207 10.85 -4.22 11.11
C ALA A 207 11.34 -2.80 10.80
N ARG A 208 12.60 -2.63 10.39
CA ARG A 208 13.21 -1.31 10.19
C ARG A 208 12.41 -0.48 9.19
N GLY A 209 11.95 0.69 9.64
CA GLY A 209 11.17 1.63 8.85
C GLY A 209 9.65 1.45 8.95
N PHE A 210 9.19 0.45 9.69
CA PHE A 210 7.78 0.18 9.95
C PHE A 210 7.41 0.44 11.43
N ASN A 211 6.11 0.56 11.70
CA ASN A 211 5.63 0.47 13.08
C ASN A 211 5.65 -1.01 13.52
N VAL A 212 6.44 -1.34 14.54
CA VAL A 212 6.65 -2.72 15.03
C VAL A 212 5.34 -3.46 15.30
N LYS A 213 4.34 -2.81 15.92
CA LYS A 213 3.06 -3.47 16.23
C LYS A 213 2.27 -3.81 14.99
N HIS A 214 2.22 -2.91 14.01
CA HIS A 214 1.57 -3.18 12.72
C HIS A 214 2.32 -4.23 11.91
N PHE A 215 3.65 -4.17 11.89
CA PHE A 215 4.51 -5.15 11.23
C PHE A 215 4.28 -6.57 11.78
N ALA A 216 4.29 -6.71 13.12
CA ALA A 216 4.03 -7.98 13.78
C ALA A 216 2.60 -8.49 13.55
N LYS A 217 1.60 -7.59 13.49
CA LYS A 217 0.22 -7.94 13.16
C LYS A 217 0.11 -8.48 11.72
N ALA A 218 0.76 -7.82 10.76
CA ALA A 218 0.74 -8.22 9.36
C ALA A 218 1.42 -9.60 9.17
N LEU A 219 2.57 -9.83 9.79
CA LEU A 219 3.22 -11.16 9.77
C LEU A 219 2.38 -12.24 10.43
N ALA A 220 1.67 -11.93 11.53
CA ALA A 220 0.77 -12.88 12.17
C ALA A 220 -0.40 -13.25 11.24
N GLY A 221 -0.95 -12.26 10.52
CA GLY A 221 -1.99 -12.48 9.51
C GLY A 221 -1.50 -13.33 8.33
N ALA A 222 -0.23 -13.20 7.95
CA ALA A 222 0.40 -13.99 6.89
C ALA A 222 0.88 -15.38 7.36
N GLY A 223 0.67 -15.75 8.63
CA GLY A 223 1.15 -17.03 9.19
C GLY A 223 2.67 -17.10 9.40
N MET A 224 3.39 -15.99 9.24
CA MET A 224 4.84 -15.89 9.41
C MET A 224 5.27 -15.57 10.84
N LEU A 225 4.36 -15.11 11.70
CA LEU A 225 4.61 -14.84 13.12
C LEU A 225 3.64 -15.63 13.99
N THR A 226 4.17 -16.32 14.99
CA THR A 226 3.37 -17.05 15.98
C THR A 226 3.15 -16.20 17.25
N PRO A 227 1.94 -15.68 17.48
CA PRO A 227 1.63 -14.90 18.67
C PRO A 227 1.64 -15.78 19.95
N PRO A 228 1.73 -15.18 21.14
CA PRO A 228 1.60 -15.92 22.39
C PRO A 228 0.18 -16.47 22.58
N ALA A 229 0.05 -17.62 23.26
CA ALA A 229 -1.24 -18.24 23.56
C ALA A 229 -2.19 -17.35 24.39
N SER A 230 -1.66 -16.34 25.08
CA SER A 230 -2.45 -15.35 25.83
C SER A 230 -3.21 -14.36 24.94
N GLY A 231 -2.89 -14.28 23.64
CA GLY A 231 -3.43 -13.30 22.70
C GLY A 231 -2.98 -11.86 22.95
N ARG A 232 -2.09 -11.62 23.94
CA ARG A 232 -1.59 -10.28 24.29
C ARG A 232 -0.19 -10.06 23.74
N GLY A 233 -0.08 -9.10 22.81
CA GLY A 233 1.19 -8.76 22.17
C GLY A 233 1.66 -9.81 21.17
N TYR A 234 2.92 -9.73 20.78
CA TYR A 234 3.51 -10.58 19.72
C TYR A 234 4.79 -11.29 20.15
N GLN A 235 5.24 -11.04 21.38
CA GLN A 235 6.39 -11.71 21.97
C GLN A 235 5.94 -12.89 22.83
N ARG A 236 6.73 -13.96 22.84
CA ARG A 236 6.54 -15.13 23.73
C ARG A 236 7.86 -15.54 24.36
N LYS A 237 7.79 -16.39 25.38
CA LYS A 237 8.99 -16.99 25.98
C LYS A 237 9.61 -17.99 25.00
N SER A 238 10.93 -17.92 24.86
CA SER A 238 11.73 -18.92 24.17
C SER A 238 11.64 -20.29 24.87
N PRO A 239 12.03 -21.39 24.20
CA PRO A 239 12.44 -22.61 24.88
C PRO A 239 13.49 -22.30 25.95
N ARG A 240 13.65 -23.22 26.91
CA ARG A 240 14.74 -23.09 27.89
C ARG A 240 16.06 -23.30 27.17
N ILE A 241 16.90 -22.27 27.20
CA ILE A 241 18.25 -22.25 26.63
C ILE A 241 19.17 -21.95 27.80
N ASP A 242 20.01 -22.92 28.16
CA ASP A 242 20.90 -22.86 29.33
C ASP A 242 20.18 -22.45 30.62
N GLY A 243 18.99 -23.02 30.84
CA GLY A 243 18.16 -22.77 32.01
C GLY A 243 17.41 -21.43 32.01
N ARG A 244 17.59 -20.60 30.98
CA ARG A 244 16.95 -19.28 30.87
C ARG A 244 15.86 -19.27 29.80
N GLN A 245 14.87 -18.39 29.99
CA GLN A 245 13.86 -18.07 28.98
C GLN A 245 13.81 -16.56 28.78
N ILE A 246 13.81 -16.15 27.53
CA ILE A 246 13.79 -14.74 27.13
C ILE A 246 12.56 -14.45 26.28
N ASN A 247 12.15 -13.18 26.22
CA ASN A 247 11.07 -12.76 25.33
C ASN A 247 11.61 -12.66 23.91
N VAL A 248 10.92 -13.28 22.96
CA VAL A 248 11.29 -13.37 21.56
C VAL A 248 10.08 -13.21 20.66
N TYR A 249 10.31 -12.75 19.44
CA TYR A 249 9.37 -12.89 18.34
C TYR A 249 9.60 -14.26 17.70
N VAL A 250 8.54 -15.02 17.48
CA VAL A 250 8.65 -16.35 16.85
C VAL A 250 8.18 -16.21 15.42
N ILE A 251 9.13 -16.27 14.49
CA ILE A 251 8.87 -16.10 13.07
C ILE A 251 9.31 -17.33 12.28
N GLN A 252 8.77 -17.48 11.08
CA GLN A 252 9.08 -18.55 10.12
C GLN A 252 8.92 -18.01 8.70
N HIS A 253 9.43 -18.76 7.72
CA HIS A 253 9.14 -18.50 6.32
C HIS A 253 7.64 -18.60 6.05
N MET A 254 7.19 -17.95 4.99
CA MET A 254 5.79 -17.97 4.56
C MET A 254 5.32 -19.42 4.35
N PRO A 255 4.23 -19.86 5.00
CA PRO A 255 3.71 -21.21 4.80
C PRO A 255 3.28 -21.44 3.35
N GLU A 256 3.55 -22.62 2.79
CA GLU A 256 3.13 -23.00 1.42
C GLU A 256 1.61 -22.85 1.23
N SER A 257 0.80 -23.12 2.26
CA SER A 257 -0.66 -22.96 2.24
C SER A 257 -1.15 -21.51 2.20
N SER A 258 -0.26 -20.54 2.34
CA SER A 258 -0.57 -19.11 2.42
C SER A 258 0.00 -18.32 1.25
N GLN A 259 0.68 -18.97 0.31
CA GLN A 259 1.11 -18.35 -0.93
C GLN A 259 -0.12 -18.04 -1.80
N PRO A 260 -0.26 -16.82 -2.36
CA PRO A 260 -1.31 -16.55 -3.34
C PRO A 260 -1.08 -17.43 -4.57
N ASP A 261 -2.14 -18.06 -5.09
CA ASP A 261 -2.10 -18.78 -6.37
C ASP A 261 -1.59 -17.81 -7.46
N GLU A 262 -0.55 -18.22 -8.19
CA GLU A 262 0.09 -17.45 -9.28
C GLU A 262 -0.87 -17.04 -10.40
#